data_AF-A0A183T128-F1
#
_entry.id   AF-A0A183T128-F1
#
_cell.length_a   1.000
_cell.length_b   1.000
_cell.length_c   1.000
_cell.angle_alpha   90.00
_cell.angle_beta   90.00
_cell.angle_gamma   90.00
#
_symmetry.space_group_name_H-M   'P 1'
#
loop_
_entity.id
_entity.type
_entity.pdbx_description
1 polymer ?
#
loop_
_entity_poly.entity_id
_entity_poly.type
_entity_poly.pdbx_seq_one_letter_code
_entity_poly.pdbx_strand_id
1 'polypeptide(L)'
;LADAYDSAEPSPILKPGVHDAHSAAGLLKLYLRELPEPVIPFQFYDRLKATGYRIDDGQDLQPVISILETLPAPNYTLLQFLCQFLFEVTHWTNAFYSR
;
A
#
# COMPACT_ATOMS: atom_id res chain seq x y z
N LEU A 1 -15.84 -10.27 -7.71
CA LEU A 1 -15.18 -9.02 -7.28
C LEU A 1 -14.00 -8.71 -8.17
N ALA A 2 -13.01 -9.61 -8.28
CA ALA A 2 -11.91 -9.49 -9.25
C ALA A 2 -12.43 -9.37 -10.69
N ASP A 3 -13.27 -10.30 -11.16
CA ASP A 3 -13.84 -10.22 -12.52
C ASP A 3 -14.59 -8.90 -12.80
N ALA A 4 -15.28 -8.34 -11.80
CA ALA A 4 -15.99 -7.08 -11.91
C ALA A 4 -15.05 -5.87 -11.93
N TYR A 5 -13.89 -5.99 -11.28
CA TYR A 5 -12.79 -5.03 -11.36
C TYR A 5 -12.12 -5.09 -12.74
N ASP A 6 -11.82 -6.30 -13.24
CA ASP A 6 -11.14 -6.52 -14.52
C ASP A 6 -11.98 -6.11 -15.72
N SER A 7 -13.30 -6.29 -15.63
CA SER A 7 -14.26 -5.84 -16.65
C SER A 7 -14.53 -4.33 -16.64
N ALA A 8 -13.93 -3.58 -15.70
CA ALA A 8 -14.11 -2.15 -15.53
C ALA A 8 -15.59 -1.72 -15.51
N GLU A 9 -16.43 -2.46 -14.79
CA GLU A 9 -17.85 -2.15 -14.72
C GLU A 9 -18.08 -0.70 -14.21
N PRO A 10 -19.00 0.07 -14.82
CA PRO A 10 -19.25 1.46 -14.44
C PRO A 10 -19.96 1.62 -13.08
N SER A 11 -20.38 0.52 -12.47
CA SER A 11 -21.04 0.54 -11.16
C SER A 11 -20.02 0.40 -10.02
N PRO A 12 -20.29 0.93 -8.82
CA PRO A 12 -19.43 0.69 -7.67
C PRO A 12 -19.25 -0.82 -7.43
N ILE A 13 -18.00 -1.26 -7.55
CA ILE A 13 -17.63 -2.68 -7.47
C ILE A 13 -17.86 -3.20 -6.05
N LEU A 14 -17.68 -2.35 -5.03
CA LEU A 14 -17.99 -2.63 -3.64
C LEU A 14 -19.41 -2.17 -3.31
N LYS A 15 -20.23 -3.11 -2.82
CA LYS A 15 -21.64 -2.92 -2.49
C LYS A 15 -21.84 -3.08 -0.98
N PRO A 16 -22.22 -2.02 -0.23
CA PRO A 16 -22.50 -2.11 1.20
C PRO A 16 -23.56 -3.19 1.50
N GLY A 17 -23.33 -4.00 2.53
CA GLY A 17 -24.22 -5.11 2.92
C GLY A 17 -24.03 -6.41 2.10
N VAL A 18 -23.30 -6.37 0.99
CA VAL A 18 -22.91 -7.55 0.20
C VAL A 18 -21.43 -7.86 0.37
N HIS A 19 -20.58 -6.83 0.38
CA HIS A 19 -19.14 -6.95 0.53
C HIS A 19 -18.69 -6.30 1.83
N ASP A 20 -17.86 -7.03 2.57
CA ASP A 20 -17.28 -6.59 3.83
C ASP A 20 -15.84 -6.08 3.66
N ALA A 21 -15.24 -5.61 4.75
CA ALA A 21 -13.87 -5.10 4.74
C ALA A 21 -12.85 -6.18 4.32
N HIS A 22 -13.07 -7.46 4.66
CA HIS A 22 -12.18 -8.56 4.26
C HIS A 22 -12.20 -8.75 2.74
N SER A 23 -13.37 -8.65 2.13
CA SER A 23 -13.55 -8.74 0.67
C SER A 23 -12.82 -7.59 -0.04
N ALA A 24 -12.98 -6.36 0.45
CA ALA A 24 -12.30 -5.18 -0.10
C ALA A 24 -10.77 -5.27 0.06
N ALA A 25 -10.29 -5.66 1.25
CA ALA A 25 -8.87 -5.87 1.50
C ALA A 25 -8.30 -7.01 0.63
N GLY A 26 -9.07 -8.07 0.41
CA GLY A 26 -8.73 -9.17 -0.49
C GLY A 26 -8.48 -8.68 -1.91
N LEU A 27 -9.40 -7.87 -2.45
CA LEU A 27 -9.27 -7.30 -3.79
C LEU A 27 -8.07 -6.36 -3.90
N LEU A 28 -7.85 -5.48 -2.93
CA LEU A 28 -6.66 -4.60 -2.91
C LEU A 28 -5.36 -5.41 -2.92
N LYS A 29 -5.25 -6.44 -2.08
CA LYS A 29 -4.08 -7.33 -2.04
C LYS A 29 -3.87 -8.08 -3.35
N LEU A 30 -4.96 -8.50 -4.00
CA LEU A 30 -4.90 -9.18 -5.29
C LEU A 30 -4.34 -8.24 -6.36
N TYR A 31 -4.89 -7.03 -6.48
CA TYR A 31 -4.43 -6.00 -7.41
C TYR A 31 -2.93 -5.75 -7.28
N LEU A 32 -2.43 -5.53 -6.05
CA LEU A 32 -1.01 -5.25 -5.81
C LEU A 32 -0.09 -6.43 -6.18
N ARG A 33 -0.59 -7.67 -6.08
CA ARG A 33 0.17 -8.89 -6.40
C ARG A 33 0.23 -9.16 -7.90
N GLU A 34 -0.78 -8.73 -8.65
CA GLU A 34 -0.91 -8.97 -10.10
C GLU A 34 -0.22 -7.91 -10.96
N LEU A 35 0.28 -6.83 -10.34
CA LEU A 35 1.06 -5.84 -11.06
C LEU A 35 2.27 -6.49 -11.77
N PRO A 36 2.59 -6.09 -13.02
CA PRO A 36 3.76 -6.61 -13.74
C PRO A 36 5.07 -6.37 -12.99
N GLU A 37 5.17 -5.23 -12.30
CA GLU A 37 6.19 -4.94 -11.32
C GLU A 37 5.54 -4.61 -9.97
N PRO A 38 6.16 -5.01 -8.85
CA PRO A 38 5.69 -4.62 -7.52
C PRO A 38 5.66 -3.09 -7.36
N VAL A 39 4.84 -2.62 -6.40
CA VAL A 39 4.69 -1.18 -6.09
C VAL A 39 6.03 -0.49 -5.91
N ILE A 40 6.96 -1.14 -5.21
CA ILE A 40 8.37 -0.75 -5.22
C ILE A 40 9.03 -1.62 -6.29
N PRO A 41 9.55 -1.08 -7.40
CA PRO A 41 10.18 -1.89 -8.43
C PRO A 41 11.41 -2.64 -7.92
N PHE A 42 11.69 -3.83 -8.47
CA PHE A 42 12.75 -4.72 -7.97
C PHE A 42 14.14 -4.08 -7.92
N GLN A 43 14.44 -3.16 -8.86
CA GLN A 43 15.71 -2.43 -8.91
C GLN A 43 16.00 -1.60 -7.64
N PHE A 44 14.97 -1.22 -6.88
CA PHE A 44 15.12 -0.45 -5.65
C PHE A 44 15.27 -1.33 -4.40
N TYR A 45 15.01 -2.64 -4.49
CA TYR A 45 14.95 -3.53 -3.34
C TYR A 45 16.28 -3.61 -2.60
N ASP A 46 17.39 -3.79 -3.31
CA ASP A 46 18.70 -3.93 -2.65
C ASP A 46 19.13 -2.63 -1.97
N ARG A 47 18.84 -1.48 -2.60
CA ARG A 47 19.12 -0.17 -2.04
C ARG A 47 18.28 0.08 -0.79
N LEU A 48 16.98 -0.20 -0.85
CA LEU A 48 16.06 -0.03 0.27
C LEU A 48 16.36 -0.98 1.43
N LYS A 49 16.71 -2.24 1.16
CA LYS A 49 17.14 -3.19 2.20
C LYS A 49 18.39 -2.68 2.91
N ALA A 50 19.41 -2.27 2.15
CA ALA A 50 20.66 -1.75 2.72
C ALA A 50 20.45 -0.52 3.61
N THR A 51 19.51 0.36 3.26
CA THR A 51 19.14 1.52 4.10
C THR A 51 18.17 1.18 5.23
N GLY A 52 17.28 0.22 5.01
CA GLY A 52 16.19 -0.14 5.94
C GLY A 52 16.70 -0.78 7.23
N TYR A 53 17.76 -1.59 7.17
CA TYR A 53 18.42 -2.15 8.36
C TYR A 53 18.95 -1.08 9.32
N ARG A 54 19.06 0.18 8.88
CA ARG A 54 19.57 1.29 9.68
C ARG A 54 18.46 2.08 10.37
N ILE A 55 17.18 1.84 10.05
CA ILE A 55 16.04 2.61 10.58
C ILE A 55 15.60 2.15 11.97
N ASP A 56 15.72 0.85 12.30
CA ASP A 56 15.23 0.27 13.56
C ASP A 56 15.88 0.88 14.83
N ASP A 57 16.98 1.62 14.69
CA ASP A 57 17.71 2.26 15.80
C ASP A 57 17.31 3.74 16.05
N GLY A 58 16.12 4.17 15.61
CA GLY A 58 15.66 5.57 15.79
C GLY A 58 16.46 6.58 14.95
N GLN A 59 17.04 6.13 13.84
CA GLN A 59 17.86 6.93 12.95
C GLN A 59 17.05 7.80 11.99
N ASP A 60 17.75 8.73 11.35
CA ASP A 60 17.23 9.62 10.31
C ASP A 60 16.61 8.83 9.14
N LEU A 61 15.37 9.19 8.79
CA LEU A 61 14.61 8.61 7.68
C LEU A 61 14.99 9.20 6.32
N GLN A 62 15.72 10.33 6.27
CA GLN A 62 16.10 10.99 5.02
C GLN A 62 16.74 10.06 3.98
N PRO A 63 17.63 9.09 4.34
CA PRO A 63 18.20 8.18 3.35
C PRO A 63 17.14 7.34 2.63
N VAL A 64 16.12 6.86 3.35
CA VAL A 64 15.03 6.10 2.73
C VAL A 64 14.09 7.00 1.95
N ILE A 65 13.73 8.17 2.50
CA ILE A 65 12.91 9.17 1.80
C ILE A 65 13.56 9.52 0.45
N SER A 66 14.87 9.79 0.43
CA SER A 66 15.60 10.12 -0.80
C SER A 66 15.55 9.01 -1.86
N ILE A 67 15.49 7.73 -1.44
CA ILE A 67 15.33 6.61 -2.37
C ILE A 67 13.90 6.57 -2.89
N LEU A 68 12.91 6.74 -2.01
CA LEU A 68 11.50 6.75 -2.41
C LEU A 68 11.19 7.88 -3.39
N GLU A 69 11.77 9.06 -3.21
CA GLU A 69 11.64 10.20 -4.13
C GLU A 69 12.21 9.93 -5.55
N THR A 70 13.07 8.91 -5.70
CA THR A 70 13.57 8.48 -7.02
C THR A 70 12.70 7.44 -7.72
N LEU A 71 11.61 6.99 -7.09
CA LEU A 71 10.67 6.07 -7.72
C LEU A 71 9.96 6.73 -8.92
N PRO A 72 9.57 5.95 -9.94
CA PRO A 72 8.68 6.46 -10.97
C PRO A 72 7.40 7.03 -10.35
N ALA A 73 6.88 8.13 -10.91
CA ALA A 73 5.74 8.85 -10.33
C ALA A 73 4.53 7.95 -10.01
N PRO A 74 4.10 6.99 -10.88
CA PRO A 74 2.98 6.11 -10.56
C PRO A 74 3.22 5.24 -9.32
N ASN A 75 4.44 4.71 -9.17
CA ASN A 75 4.86 3.89 -8.03
C ASN A 75 4.89 4.70 -6.74
N TYR A 76 5.48 5.90 -6.78
CA TYR A 76 5.55 6.79 -5.62
C TYR A 76 4.15 7.21 -5.15
N THR A 77 3.28 7.63 -6.06
CA THR A 77 1.91 8.02 -5.73
C THR A 77 1.12 6.87 -5.11
N LEU A 78 1.22 5.66 -5.68
CA LEU A 78 0.55 4.49 -5.13
C LEU A 78 1.10 4.12 -3.75
N LEU A 79 2.42 4.11 -3.57
CA LEU A 79 3.05 3.81 -2.29
C LEU A 79 2.68 4.82 -1.21
N GLN A 80 2.68 6.12 -1.54
CA GLN A 80 2.27 7.19 -0.63
C GLN A 80 0.82 6.99 -0.18
N PHE A 81 -0.08 6.70 -1.12
CA PHE A 81 -1.48 6.40 -0.79
C PHE A 81 -1.60 5.18 0.12
N LEU A 82 -0.90 4.09 -0.17
CA LEU A 82 -0.93 2.88 0.65
C LEU A 82 -0.41 3.13 2.06
N CYS A 83 0.71 3.83 2.22
CA CYS A 83 1.27 4.17 3.52
C CYS A 83 0.30 5.03 4.34
N GLN A 84 -0.31 6.05 3.72
CA GLN A 84 -1.29 6.90 4.38
C GLN A 84 -2.54 6.10 4.79
N PHE A 85 -3.09 5.30 3.87
CA PHE A 85 -4.25 4.46 4.14
C PHE A 85 -4.00 3.48 5.28
N LEU A 86 -2.86 2.79 5.28
CA LEU A 86 -2.51 1.84 6.34
C LEU A 86 -2.25 2.55 7.67
N PHE A 87 -1.64 3.74 7.65
CA PHE A 87 -1.50 4.58 8.84
C PHE A 87 -2.87 4.91 9.43
N GLU A 88 -3.82 5.38 8.63
CA GLU A 88 -5.18 5.66 9.09
C GLU A 88 -5.84 4.41 9.69
N VAL A 89 -5.80 3.27 9.01
CA VAL A 89 -6.35 2.00 9.51
C VAL A 89 -5.80 1.65 10.90
N THR A 90 -4.48 1.79 11.12
CA THR A 90 -3.89 1.53 12.44
C THR A 90 -4.35 2.51 13.53
N HIS A 91 -4.58 3.78 13.18
CA HIS A 91 -5.08 4.79 14.11
C HIS A 91 -6.53 4.52 14.50
N TRP A 92 -7.37 4.10 13.55
CA TRP A 92 -8.73 3.67 13.85
C TRP A 92 -8.74 2.47 14.80
N THR A 93 -7.86 1.48 14.62
CA THR A 93 -7.77 0.36 15.59
C THR A 93 -7.37 0.82 16.99
N ASN A 94 -6.39 1.71 17.12
CA ASN A 94 -5.92 2.19 18.44
C ASN A 94 -6.98 2.99 19.20
N ALA A 95 -7.78 3.80 18.50
CA ALA A 95 -8.87 4.56 19.11
C ALA A 95 -10.02 3.68 19.63
N PHE A 96 -10.21 2.48 19.06
CA PHE A 96 -11.19 1.50 19.53
C PHE A 96 -10.69 0.67 20.72
N TYR A 97 -9.38 0.41 20.83
CA TYR A 97 -8.81 -0.31 21.99
C TYR A 97 -8.55 0.59 23.21
N SER A 98 -8.62 1.92 23.06
CA SER A 98 -8.50 2.89 24.16
C SER A 98 -9.86 3.30 24.78
N ARG A 99 -10.94 2.56 24.54
CA ARG A 99 -12.28 2.78 25.09
C ARG A 99 -12.82 1.56 25.83
#